data_AF-A0A6B3B8P9-F1
#
_entry.id   AF-A0A6B3B8P9-F1
#
_cell.length_a   1.000
_cell.length_b   1.000
_cell.length_c   1.000
_cell.angle_alpha   90.00
_cell.angle_beta   90.00
_cell.angle_gamma   90.00
#
_symmetry.space_group_name_H-M   'P 1'
#
loop_
_entity.id
_entity.type
_entity.pdbx_description
1 polymer ?
#
loop_
_entity_poly.entity_id
_entity_poly.type
_entity_poly.pdbx_seq_one_letter_code
_entity_poly.pdbx_strand_id
1 'polypeptide(L)'
;MTPIRHNRSDNDAVLDAVRDCVMAVGVRRTTMTDVARRAGVSRMTLYRRWPDVRSLVGDLMTREWVDVATGVVPERRPDVPTRERMVAGLVAGVRAFGEHPLFRKIVDVDPELLLPYVLDRRGASQQALLGLLADDLREGHADGSVRAGHAERQARSLLLVVQSFALSLRTMTDEDDPDLGAEALLAELRDILERTLTP
;
A
#
# COMPACT_ATOMS: atom_id res chain seq x y z
N MET A 1 34.10 -2.55 -9.08
CA MET A 1 33.27 -3.44 -9.92
C MET A 1 31.88 -3.47 -9.32
N THR A 2 30.95 -2.76 -9.93
CA THR A 2 29.66 -2.32 -9.34
C THR A 2 28.56 -3.36 -9.62
N PRO A 3 28.01 -4.08 -8.63
CA PRO A 3 26.97 -5.09 -8.87
C PRO A 3 25.53 -4.64 -8.56
N ILE A 4 25.32 -3.34 -8.30
CA ILE A 4 24.03 -2.85 -7.76
C ILE A 4 22.91 -2.78 -8.82
N ARG A 5 23.24 -2.64 -10.12
CA ARG A 5 22.23 -2.49 -11.18
C ARG A 5 21.56 -3.80 -11.60
N HIS A 6 22.29 -4.91 -11.68
CA HIS A 6 21.71 -6.22 -12.01
C HIS A 6 20.78 -6.73 -10.89
N ASN A 7 21.17 -6.52 -9.63
CA ASN A 7 20.42 -7.06 -8.51
C ASN A 7 19.02 -6.44 -8.37
N ARG A 8 18.79 -5.20 -8.85
CA ARG A 8 17.46 -4.58 -8.81
C ARG A 8 16.57 -5.05 -9.96
N SER A 9 17.08 -5.11 -11.20
CA SER A 9 16.29 -5.60 -12.34
C SER A 9 15.94 -7.08 -12.21
N ASP A 10 16.84 -7.90 -11.66
CA ASP A 10 16.56 -9.32 -11.42
C ASP A 10 15.49 -9.51 -10.33
N ASN A 11 15.45 -8.63 -9.31
CA ASN A 11 14.37 -8.68 -8.32
C ASN A 11 13.04 -8.28 -8.94
N ASP A 12 13.03 -7.23 -9.77
CA ASP A 12 11.80 -6.76 -10.40
C ASP A 12 11.23 -7.87 -11.30
N ALA A 13 12.07 -8.57 -12.06
CA ALA A 13 11.67 -9.72 -12.86
C ALA A 13 11.13 -10.89 -12.02
N VAL A 14 11.72 -11.18 -10.85
CA VAL A 14 11.21 -12.21 -9.94
C VAL A 14 9.87 -11.80 -9.32
N LEU A 15 9.74 -10.53 -8.91
CA LEU A 15 8.51 -9.98 -8.36
C LEU A 15 7.38 -9.98 -9.40
N ASP A 16 7.68 -9.68 -10.67
CA ASP A 16 6.73 -9.80 -11.77
C ASP A 16 6.32 -11.26 -12.00
N ALA A 17 7.27 -12.19 -11.96
CA ALA A 17 6.97 -13.60 -12.09
C ALA A 17 6.08 -14.14 -10.96
N VAL A 18 6.32 -13.76 -9.70
CA VAL A 18 5.42 -14.16 -8.61
C VAL A 18 4.07 -13.47 -8.72
N ARG A 19 4.00 -12.19 -9.14
CA ARG A 19 2.73 -11.49 -9.40
C ARG A 19 1.88 -12.28 -10.37
N ASP A 20 2.46 -12.66 -11.51
CA ASP A 20 1.73 -13.44 -12.51
C ASP A 20 1.27 -14.81 -12.00
N CYS A 21 2.10 -15.52 -11.24
CA CYS A 21 1.72 -16.79 -10.61
C CYS A 21 0.54 -16.59 -9.64
N VAL A 22 0.61 -15.57 -8.78
CA VAL A 22 -0.45 -15.24 -7.82
C VAL A 22 -1.73 -14.86 -8.53
N MET A 23 -1.66 -14.04 -9.59
CA MET A 23 -2.84 -13.68 -10.38
C MET A 23 -3.50 -14.91 -11.02
N ALA A 24 -2.69 -15.87 -11.51
CA ALA A 24 -3.18 -17.08 -12.14
C ALA A 24 -3.87 -18.04 -11.16
N VAL A 25 -3.25 -18.34 -10.01
CA VAL A 25 -3.71 -19.46 -9.15
C VAL A 25 -3.94 -19.10 -7.68
N GLY A 26 -3.70 -17.86 -7.27
CA GLY A 26 -3.66 -17.45 -5.87
C GLY A 26 -2.32 -17.79 -5.20
N VAL A 27 -2.10 -17.24 -4.02
CA VAL A 27 -0.87 -17.43 -3.25
C VAL A 27 -0.76 -18.85 -2.73
N ARG A 28 -1.84 -19.43 -2.20
CA ARG A 28 -1.83 -20.81 -1.65
C ARG A 28 -1.38 -21.86 -2.66
N ARG A 29 -1.66 -21.67 -3.94
CA ARG A 29 -1.29 -22.61 -5.02
C ARG A 29 -0.01 -22.21 -5.77
N THR A 30 0.57 -21.06 -5.46
CA THR A 30 1.84 -20.63 -6.06
C THR A 30 3.00 -21.38 -5.41
N THR A 31 3.93 -21.90 -6.22
CA THR A 31 5.13 -22.60 -5.73
C THR A 31 6.40 -21.86 -6.13
N MET A 32 7.48 -22.02 -5.35
CA MET A 32 8.81 -21.51 -5.74
C MET A 32 9.29 -22.06 -7.08
N THR A 33 8.88 -23.29 -7.42
CA THR A 33 9.22 -23.91 -8.71
C THR A 33 8.56 -23.17 -9.87
N ASP A 34 7.27 -22.82 -9.73
CA ASP A 34 6.54 -22.08 -10.76
C ASP A 34 7.13 -20.69 -10.98
N VAL A 35 7.43 -19.98 -9.88
CA VAL A 35 8.07 -18.67 -9.93
C VAL A 35 9.45 -18.75 -10.58
N ALA A 36 10.30 -19.70 -10.16
CA ALA A 36 11.65 -19.86 -10.70
C ALA A 36 11.62 -20.12 -12.22
N ARG A 37 10.74 -21.03 -12.65
CA ARG A 37 10.51 -21.32 -14.07
C ARG A 37 10.08 -20.08 -14.84
N ARG A 38 9.15 -19.29 -14.29
CA ARG A 38 8.62 -18.10 -14.95
C ARG A 38 9.62 -16.94 -14.99
N ALA A 39 10.40 -16.76 -13.92
CA ALA A 39 11.45 -15.75 -13.85
C ALA A 39 12.73 -16.14 -14.63
N GLY A 40 12.83 -17.37 -15.13
CA GLY A 40 14.02 -17.86 -15.83
C GLY A 40 15.24 -18.04 -14.92
N VAL A 41 15.03 -18.24 -13.61
CA VAL A 41 16.10 -18.40 -12.61
C VAL A 41 16.05 -19.78 -11.96
N SER A 42 17.16 -20.19 -11.32
CA SER A 42 17.17 -21.44 -10.54
C SER A 42 16.36 -21.30 -9.25
N ARG A 43 15.80 -22.41 -8.74
CA ARG A 43 15.16 -22.43 -7.41
C ARG A 43 16.13 -21.99 -6.30
N MET A 44 17.40 -22.39 -6.40
CA MET A 44 18.45 -22.00 -5.44
C MET A 44 18.64 -20.47 -5.40
N THR A 45 18.50 -19.80 -6.55
CA THR A 45 18.55 -18.33 -6.64
C THR A 45 17.43 -17.69 -5.82
N LEU A 46 16.20 -18.23 -5.88
CA LEU A 46 15.07 -17.75 -5.08
C LEU A 46 15.26 -18.05 -3.60
N TYR A 47 15.54 -19.32 -3.25
CA TYR A 47 15.66 -19.75 -1.85
C TYR A 47 16.75 -19.04 -1.06
N ARG A 48 17.80 -18.56 -1.73
CA ARG A 48 18.86 -17.76 -1.09
C ARG A 48 18.32 -16.47 -0.47
N ARG A 49 17.24 -15.91 -1.02
CA ARG A 49 16.66 -14.63 -0.57
C ARG A 49 15.30 -14.81 0.10
N TRP A 50 14.47 -15.67 -0.45
CA TRP A 50 13.11 -15.92 0.03
C TRP A 50 13.02 -17.37 0.51
N PRO A 51 12.98 -17.63 1.82
CA PRO A 51 12.89 -19.00 2.33
C PRO A 51 11.60 -19.71 1.90
N ASP A 52 10.53 -18.95 1.62
CA ASP A 52 9.24 -19.48 1.19
C ASP A 52 8.48 -18.49 0.29
N VAL A 53 7.40 -18.98 -0.34
CA VAL A 53 6.53 -18.16 -1.22
C VAL A 53 5.90 -16.99 -0.48
N ARG A 54 5.58 -17.13 0.81
CA ARG A 54 4.96 -16.04 1.59
C ARG A 54 5.90 -14.87 1.78
N SER A 55 7.18 -15.13 2.03
CA SER A 55 8.22 -14.10 2.11
C SER A 55 8.39 -13.36 0.78
N LEU A 56 8.34 -14.08 -0.34
CA LEU A 56 8.40 -13.50 -1.68
C LEU A 56 7.16 -12.66 -2.00
N VAL A 57 5.97 -13.15 -1.65
CA VAL A 57 4.71 -12.40 -1.80
C VAL A 57 4.69 -11.17 -0.90
N GLY A 58 5.30 -11.22 0.29
CA GLY A 58 5.46 -10.05 1.17
C GLY A 58 6.29 -8.93 0.53
N ASP A 59 7.38 -9.28 -0.17
CA ASP A 59 8.18 -8.32 -0.94
C ASP A 59 7.41 -7.77 -2.15
N LEU A 60 6.66 -8.63 -2.87
CA LEU A 60 5.76 -8.20 -3.95
C LEU A 60 4.73 -7.20 -3.44
N MET A 61 4.03 -7.53 -2.36
CA MET A 61 3.05 -6.64 -1.71
C MET A 61 3.72 -5.32 -1.33
N THR A 62 4.93 -5.36 -0.77
CA THR A 62 5.65 -4.13 -0.40
C THR A 62 5.92 -3.25 -1.61
N ARG A 63 6.38 -3.81 -2.72
CA ARG A 63 6.55 -3.08 -3.99
C ARG A 63 5.24 -2.45 -4.44
N GLU A 64 4.20 -3.25 -4.64
CA GLU A 64 2.94 -2.78 -5.23
C GLU A 64 2.24 -1.73 -4.35
N TRP A 65 2.25 -1.88 -3.02
CA TRP A 65 1.61 -0.90 -2.12
C TRP A 65 2.36 0.42 -2.05
N VAL A 66 3.69 0.39 -2.11
CA VAL A 66 4.50 1.62 -2.17
C VAL A 66 4.33 2.30 -3.52
N ASP A 67 4.29 1.55 -4.61
CA ASP A 67 4.06 2.08 -5.96
C ASP A 67 2.67 2.72 -6.07
N VAL A 68 1.61 2.08 -5.53
CA VAL A 68 0.27 2.67 -5.45
C VAL A 68 0.29 3.97 -4.65
N ALA A 69 0.87 3.95 -3.44
CA ALA A 69 0.87 5.12 -2.57
C ALA A 69 1.65 6.30 -3.16
N THR A 70 2.77 6.03 -3.83
CA THR A 70 3.61 7.09 -4.41
C THR A 70 3.13 7.54 -5.78
N GLY A 71 2.48 6.66 -6.55
CA GLY A 71 1.99 6.96 -7.90
C GLY A 71 0.76 7.86 -7.95
N VAL A 72 0.04 8.02 -6.84
CA VAL A 72 -1.20 8.83 -6.76
C VAL A 72 -1.05 10.12 -5.95
N VAL A 73 0.10 10.33 -5.31
CA VAL A 73 0.36 11.57 -4.56
C VAL A 73 0.50 12.72 -5.56
N PRO A 74 -0.29 13.80 -5.43
CA PRO A 74 -0.15 14.97 -6.30
C PRO A 74 1.26 15.56 -6.22
N GLU A 75 1.76 16.08 -7.35
CA GLU A 75 3.04 16.77 -7.40
C GLU A 75 3.08 17.94 -6.40
N ARG A 76 4.25 18.16 -5.80
CA ARG A 76 4.46 19.32 -4.93
C ARG A 76 4.35 20.60 -5.74
N ARG A 77 3.50 21.52 -5.30
CA ARG A 77 3.34 22.85 -5.88
C ARG A 77 3.54 23.91 -4.80
N PRO A 78 4.30 25.00 -5.05
CA PRO A 78 4.61 26.01 -4.04
C PRO A 78 3.38 26.72 -3.44
N ASP A 79 2.28 26.77 -4.17
CA ASP A 79 1.03 27.44 -3.84
C ASP A 79 -0.01 26.52 -3.18
N VAL A 80 0.26 25.22 -3.09
CA VAL A 80 -0.66 24.24 -2.49
C VAL A 80 -0.15 23.85 -1.10
N PRO A 81 -0.91 24.10 -0.02
CA PRO A 81 -0.51 23.71 1.33
C PRO A 81 -0.30 22.20 1.44
N THR A 82 0.67 21.77 2.28
CA THR A 82 0.99 20.35 2.45
C THR A 82 -0.23 19.52 2.87
N ARG A 83 -1.05 20.04 3.79
CA ARG A 83 -2.31 19.37 4.22
C ARG A 83 -3.20 18.99 3.04
N GLU A 84 -3.42 19.90 2.09
CA GLU A 84 -4.32 19.66 0.95
C GLU A 84 -3.80 18.53 0.06
N ARG A 85 -2.50 18.57 -0.24
CA ARG A 85 -1.80 17.51 -0.99
C ARG A 85 -1.88 16.17 -0.27
N MET A 86 -1.65 16.15 1.05
CA MET A 86 -1.72 14.93 1.86
C MET A 86 -3.13 14.31 1.83
N VAL A 87 -4.17 15.12 2.06
CA VAL A 87 -5.56 14.65 2.04
C VAL A 87 -5.92 14.08 0.67
N ALA A 88 -5.59 14.81 -0.41
CA ALA A 88 -5.84 14.36 -1.77
C ALA A 88 -5.11 13.04 -2.08
N GLY A 89 -3.83 12.93 -1.73
CA GLY A 89 -3.02 11.73 -1.93
C GLY A 89 -3.52 10.53 -1.12
N LEU A 90 -3.95 10.73 0.13
CA LEU A 90 -4.49 9.66 0.98
C LEU A 90 -5.82 9.11 0.44
N VAL A 91 -6.74 9.98 0.04
CA VAL A 91 -8.03 9.57 -0.56
C VAL A 91 -7.80 8.85 -1.89
N ALA A 92 -6.93 9.40 -2.75
CA ALA A 92 -6.56 8.75 -4.01
C ALA A 92 -5.87 7.39 -3.78
N GLY A 93 -5.02 7.28 -2.75
CA GLY A 93 -4.37 6.04 -2.32
C GLY A 93 -5.34 4.96 -1.89
N VAL A 94 -6.35 5.32 -1.08
CA VAL A 94 -7.41 4.38 -0.67
C VAL A 94 -8.18 3.87 -1.89
N ARG A 95 -8.57 4.77 -2.81
CA ARG A 95 -9.27 4.40 -4.05
C ARG A 95 -8.41 3.45 -4.90
N ALA A 96 -7.18 3.86 -5.23
CA ALA A 96 -6.28 3.08 -6.08
C ALA A 96 -5.91 1.72 -5.47
N PHE A 97 -5.76 1.65 -4.15
CA PHE A 97 -5.50 0.40 -3.45
C PHE A 97 -6.69 -0.57 -3.54
N GLY A 98 -7.91 -0.09 -3.28
CA GLY A 98 -9.13 -0.89 -3.40
C GLY A 98 -9.40 -1.37 -4.83
N GLU A 99 -8.89 -0.64 -5.82
CA GLU A 99 -8.99 -0.99 -7.23
C GLU A 99 -7.87 -1.91 -7.73
N HIS A 100 -6.81 -2.08 -6.94
CA HIS A 100 -5.61 -2.77 -7.36
C HIS A 100 -5.87 -4.27 -7.61
N PRO A 101 -5.52 -4.84 -8.79
CA PRO A 101 -5.82 -6.23 -9.13
C PRO A 101 -5.25 -7.25 -8.15
N LEU A 102 -4.01 -7.04 -7.66
CA LEU A 102 -3.42 -7.93 -6.67
C LEU A 102 -4.16 -7.86 -5.33
N PHE A 103 -4.65 -6.68 -4.94
CA PHE A 103 -5.38 -6.52 -3.67
C PHE A 103 -6.69 -7.30 -3.73
N ARG A 104 -7.48 -7.08 -4.78
CA ARG A 104 -8.72 -7.81 -5.04
C ARG A 104 -8.48 -9.31 -5.08
N LYS A 105 -7.45 -9.76 -5.81
CA LYS A 105 -7.07 -11.18 -5.86
C LYS A 105 -6.78 -11.78 -4.48
N ILE A 106 -6.04 -11.05 -3.63
CA ILE A 106 -5.73 -11.50 -2.26
C ILE A 106 -7.00 -11.55 -1.41
N VAL A 107 -7.85 -10.51 -1.45
CA VAL A 107 -9.10 -10.47 -0.67
C VAL A 107 -10.04 -11.61 -1.08
N ASP A 108 -10.19 -11.86 -2.37
CA ASP A 108 -11.15 -12.85 -2.88
C ASP A 108 -10.66 -14.30 -2.74
N VAL A 109 -9.34 -14.54 -2.78
CA VAL A 109 -8.77 -15.90 -2.85
C VAL A 109 -7.93 -16.29 -1.64
N ASP A 110 -7.23 -15.36 -1.00
CA ASP A 110 -6.28 -15.64 0.09
C ASP A 110 -6.32 -14.56 1.21
N PRO A 111 -7.51 -14.22 1.77
CA PRO A 111 -7.67 -13.10 2.69
C PRO A 111 -6.85 -13.25 3.99
N GLU A 112 -6.54 -14.48 4.38
CA GLU A 112 -5.74 -14.76 5.58
C GLU A 112 -4.31 -14.19 5.50
N LEU A 113 -3.83 -13.84 4.31
CA LEU A 113 -2.55 -13.16 4.13
C LEU A 113 -2.53 -11.74 4.70
N LEU A 114 -3.69 -11.10 4.83
CA LEU A 114 -3.79 -9.74 5.35
C LEU A 114 -3.87 -9.72 6.88
N LEU A 115 -4.37 -10.78 7.52
CA LEU A 115 -4.62 -10.84 8.96
C LEU A 115 -3.41 -10.42 9.82
N PRO A 116 -2.16 -10.88 9.54
CA PRO A 116 -1.02 -10.48 10.36
C PRO A 116 -0.77 -8.96 10.33
N TYR A 117 -1.13 -8.27 9.24
CA TYR A 117 -0.93 -6.83 9.08
C TYR A 117 -2.06 -5.97 9.69
N VAL A 118 -3.17 -6.61 10.04
CA VAL A 118 -4.30 -5.99 10.72
C VAL A 118 -4.22 -6.20 12.23
N LEU A 119 -3.82 -7.40 12.67
CA LEU A 119 -3.97 -7.83 14.06
C LEU A 119 -2.64 -8.05 14.80
N ASP A 120 -1.59 -8.50 14.13
CA ASP A 120 -0.41 -9.04 14.82
C ASP A 120 0.82 -8.12 14.76
N ARG A 121 1.14 -7.58 13.57
CA ARG A 121 2.40 -6.88 13.33
C ARG A 121 2.32 -5.89 12.17
N ARG A 122 3.27 -4.95 12.14
CA ARG A 122 3.47 -4.08 10.96
C ARG A 122 4.37 -4.72 9.92
N GLY A 123 3.96 -4.70 8.66
CA GLY A 123 4.75 -5.12 7.50
C GLY A 123 5.69 -4.04 6.97
N ALA A 124 6.55 -4.40 6.01
CA ALA A 124 7.50 -3.47 5.40
C ALA A 124 6.80 -2.33 4.63
N SER A 125 5.69 -2.61 3.95
CA SER A 125 4.85 -1.58 3.32
C SER A 125 4.34 -0.55 4.34
N GLN A 126 3.73 -1.00 5.44
CA GLN A 126 3.23 -0.11 6.49
C GLN A 126 4.36 0.72 7.11
N GLN A 127 5.55 0.15 7.29
CA GLN A 127 6.71 0.89 7.78
C GLN A 127 7.15 1.98 6.78
N ALA A 128 7.21 1.66 5.49
CA ALA A 128 7.53 2.64 4.44
C ALA A 128 6.49 3.77 4.38
N LEU A 129 5.20 3.44 4.39
CA LEU A 129 4.11 4.41 4.38
C LEU A 129 4.12 5.31 5.62
N LEU A 130 4.43 4.77 6.80
CA LEU A 130 4.58 5.58 8.01
C LEU A 130 5.74 6.57 7.92
N GLY A 131 6.84 6.20 7.23
CA GLY A 131 7.94 7.11 6.95
C GLY A 131 7.48 8.29 6.09
N LEU A 132 6.84 8.00 4.94
CA LEU A 132 6.31 9.01 4.04
C LEU A 132 5.32 9.95 4.74
N LEU A 133 4.36 9.39 5.48
CA LEU A 133 3.39 10.17 6.24
C LEU A 133 4.04 11.06 7.31
N ALA A 134 5.03 10.55 8.03
CA ALA A 134 5.73 11.34 9.05
C ALA A 134 6.52 12.50 8.41
N ASP A 135 7.11 12.30 7.23
CA ASP A 135 7.83 13.35 6.52
C ASP A 135 6.88 14.44 6.03
N ASP A 136 5.76 14.07 5.38
CA ASP A 136 4.73 15.03 4.96
C ASP A 136 4.11 15.76 6.16
N LEU A 137 3.90 15.10 7.30
CA LEU A 137 3.40 15.75 8.51
C LEU A 137 4.36 16.80 9.05
N ARG A 138 5.67 16.53 9.04
CA ARG A 138 6.68 17.52 9.46
C ARG A 138 6.75 18.70 8.49
N GLU A 139 6.57 18.46 7.19
CA GLU A 139 6.44 19.53 6.18
C GLU A 139 5.20 20.38 6.45
N GLY A 140 4.06 19.74 6.74
CA GLY A 140 2.81 20.43 7.10
C GLY A 140 2.85 21.16 8.45
N HIS A 141 3.68 20.72 9.40
CA HIS A 141 3.95 21.48 10.62
C HIS A 141 4.77 22.73 10.33
N ALA A 142 5.74 22.62 9.41
CA ALA A 142 6.63 23.72 9.06
C ALA A 142 5.93 24.82 8.23
N ASP A 143 5.01 24.44 7.34
CA ASP A 143 4.21 25.39 6.55
C ASP A 143 2.95 25.89 7.29
N GLY A 144 2.67 25.36 8.48
CA GLY A 144 1.53 25.73 9.32
C GLY A 144 0.17 25.23 8.83
N SER A 145 0.14 24.41 7.78
CA SER A 145 -1.11 23.85 7.23
C SER A 145 -1.65 22.66 8.02
N VAL A 146 -0.80 22.00 8.82
CA VAL A 146 -1.17 20.87 9.69
C VAL A 146 -0.98 21.23 11.15
N ARG A 147 -1.93 20.84 12.01
CA ARG A 147 -1.81 21.01 13.46
C ARG A 147 -0.53 20.43 14.02
N ALA A 148 0.12 21.19 14.89
CA ALA A 148 1.31 20.77 15.60
C ALA A 148 1.03 19.51 16.44
N GLY A 149 2.02 18.62 16.50
CA GLY A 149 1.91 17.38 17.26
C GLY A 149 3.10 16.46 17.07
N HIS A 150 3.03 15.29 17.68
CA HIS A 150 4.03 14.24 17.47
C HIS A 150 3.78 13.57 16.12
N ALA A 151 4.64 13.83 15.13
CA ALA A 151 4.46 13.40 13.73
C ALA A 151 4.24 11.89 13.61
N GLU A 152 5.00 11.06 14.31
CA GLU A 152 4.88 9.61 14.27
C GLU A 152 3.55 9.10 14.87
N ARG A 153 3.01 9.82 15.87
CA ARG A 153 1.69 9.51 16.42
C ARG A 153 0.60 9.84 15.41
N GLN A 154 0.67 11.03 14.80
CA GLN A 154 -0.25 11.45 13.74
C GLN A 154 -0.18 10.47 12.55
N ALA A 155 1.01 10.10 12.08
CA ALA A 155 1.19 9.16 10.97
C ALA A 155 0.53 7.80 11.25
N ARG A 156 0.68 7.27 12.48
CA ARG A 156 0.03 6.02 12.87
C ARG A 156 -1.49 6.14 12.94
N SER A 157 -2.00 7.25 13.47
CA SER A 157 -3.45 7.51 13.47
C SER A 157 -4.02 7.62 12.05
N LEU A 158 -3.34 8.36 11.16
CA LEU A 158 -3.74 8.46 9.76
C LEU A 158 -3.72 7.09 9.08
N LEU A 159 -2.64 6.31 9.27
CA LEU A 159 -2.54 4.98 8.69
C LEU A 159 -3.70 4.07 9.15
N LEU A 160 -4.05 4.09 10.44
CA LEU A 160 -5.18 3.31 10.97
C LEU A 160 -6.51 3.70 10.31
N VAL A 161 -6.75 5.00 10.14
CA VAL A 161 -7.96 5.51 9.47
C VAL A 161 -7.98 5.05 8.02
N VAL A 162 -6.96 5.37 7.22
CA VAL A 162 -6.98 5.06 5.77
C VAL A 162 -6.93 3.56 5.51
N GLN A 163 -6.25 2.78 6.35
CA GLN A 163 -6.22 1.31 6.25
C GLN A 163 -7.60 0.71 6.48
N SER A 164 -8.40 1.26 7.41
CA SER A 164 -9.77 0.79 7.65
C SER A 164 -10.63 0.93 6.39
N PHE A 165 -10.58 2.10 5.74
CA PHE A 165 -11.27 2.35 4.46
C PHE A 165 -10.71 1.44 3.36
N ALA A 166 -9.39 1.36 3.21
CA ALA A 166 -8.76 0.55 2.16
C ALA A 166 -9.14 -0.94 2.24
N LEU A 167 -9.31 -1.49 3.45
CA LEU A 167 -9.65 -2.90 3.66
C LEU A 167 -11.15 -3.19 3.66
N SER A 168 -11.97 -2.25 4.13
CA SER A 168 -13.38 -2.52 4.47
C SER A 168 -14.39 -1.69 3.67
N LEU A 169 -13.96 -0.75 2.82
CA LEU A 169 -14.89 0.12 2.09
C LEU A 169 -15.98 -0.67 1.36
N ARG A 170 -15.60 -1.74 0.64
CA ARG A 170 -16.53 -2.58 -0.12
C ARG A 170 -17.62 -3.23 0.74
N THR A 171 -17.36 -3.53 2.01
CA THR A 171 -18.37 -4.16 2.87
C THR A 171 -19.36 -3.17 3.44
N MET A 172 -19.05 -1.86 3.36
CA MET A 172 -19.87 -0.78 3.91
C MET A 172 -20.73 -0.09 2.84
N THR A 173 -20.64 -0.51 1.56
CA THR A 173 -21.42 0.08 0.47
C THR A 173 -22.73 -0.67 0.20
N ASP A 174 -23.79 0.06 -0.15
CA ASP A 174 -25.06 -0.49 -0.63
C ASP A 174 -25.29 -0.11 -2.10
N GLU A 175 -25.67 -1.09 -2.94
CA GLU A 175 -25.87 -0.85 -4.39
C GLU A 175 -27.12 -0.01 -4.69
N ASP A 176 -28.12 -0.05 -3.80
CA ASP A 176 -29.41 0.61 -3.97
C ASP A 176 -29.47 2.01 -3.35
N ASP A 177 -28.43 2.44 -2.62
CA ASP A 177 -28.34 3.75 -1.97
C ASP A 177 -27.07 4.50 -2.43
N PRO A 178 -27.20 5.55 -3.28
CA PRO A 178 -26.05 6.30 -3.76
C PRO A 178 -25.30 7.06 -2.64
N ASP A 179 -25.96 7.37 -1.52
CA ASP A 179 -25.33 8.03 -0.36
C ASP A 179 -24.48 7.03 0.46
N LEU A 180 -24.67 5.73 0.24
CA LEU A 180 -23.82 4.65 0.74
C LEU A 180 -22.88 4.10 -0.33
N GLY A 181 -22.63 4.87 -1.39
CA GLY A 181 -21.65 4.52 -2.42
C GLY A 181 -20.20 4.72 -1.98
N ALA A 182 -19.27 4.09 -2.70
CA ALA A 182 -17.83 4.21 -2.42
C ALA A 182 -17.34 5.66 -2.48
N GLU A 183 -17.84 6.45 -3.44
CA GLU A 183 -17.45 7.87 -3.58
C GLU A 183 -17.99 8.75 -2.45
N ALA A 184 -19.19 8.48 -1.94
CA ALA A 184 -19.75 9.18 -0.78
C ALA A 184 -18.90 8.91 0.48
N LEU A 185 -18.55 7.64 0.71
CA LEU A 185 -17.69 7.26 1.84
C LEU A 185 -16.25 7.80 1.69
N LEU A 186 -15.72 7.92 0.46
CA LEU A 186 -14.43 8.57 0.23
C LEU A 186 -14.48 10.09 0.44
N ALA A 187 -15.63 10.74 0.22
CA ALA A 187 -15.85 12.13 0.60
C ALA A 187 -15.87 12.28 2.13
N GLU A 188 -16.53 11.38 2.86
CA GLU A 188 -16.47 11.34 4.34
C GLU A 188 -15.04 11.13 4.85
N LEU A 189 -14.26 10.24 4.22
CA LEU A 189 -12.83 10.09 4.55
C LEU A 189 -12.06 11.40 4.38
N ARG A 190 -12.30 12.16 3.29
CA ARG A 190 -11.69 13.47 3.08
C ARG A 190 -12.00 14.41 4.24
N ASP A 191 -13.26 14.54 4.63
CA ASP A 191 -13.69 15.42 5.71
C ASP A 191 -13.08 15.03 7.06
N ILE A 192 -13.01 13.73 7.36
CA ILE A 192 -12.33 13.20 8.55
C ILE A 192 -10.85 13.61 8.56
N LEU A 193 -10.15 13.44 7.44
CA LEU A 193 -8.73 13.76 7.31
C LEU A 193 -8.49 15.27 7.43
N GLU A 194 -9.28 16.10 6.76
CA GLU A 194 -9.18 17.56 6.81
C GLU A 194 -9.38 18.08 8.24
N ARG A 195 -10.44 17.62 8.91
CA ARG A 195 -10.71 18.01 10.30
C ARG A 195 -9.63 17.53 11.26
N THR A 196 -9.10 16.32 11.04
CA THR A 196 -8.04 15.75 11.87
C THR A 196 -6.71 16.49 11.71
N LEU A 197 -6.44 17.08 10.55
CA LEU A 197 -5.18 17.74 10.24
C LEU A 197 -5.22 19.26 10.44
N THR A 198 -6.39 19.88 10.46
CA THR A 198 -6.53 21.34 10.62
C THR A 198 -5.87 21.85 11.91
N PRO A 199 -5.04 22.92 11.84
CA PRO A 199 -4.41 23.59 12.97
C PRO A 199 -5.34 23.96 14.12
#